data_AF-A0A7C4T1I6-F1
#
_entry.id   AF-A0A7C4T1I6-F1
#
_cell.length_a   1.000
_cell.length_b   1.000
_cell.length_c   1.000
_cell.angle_alpha   90.00
_cell.angle_beta   90.00
_cell.angle_gamma   90.00
#
_symmetry.space_group_name_H-M   'P 1'
#
loop_
_entity.id
_entity.type
_entity.pdbx_description
1 polymer ?
#
loop_
_entity_poly.entity_id
_entity_poly.type
_entity_poly.pdbx_seq_one_letter_code
_entity_poly.pdbx_strand_id
1 'polypeptide(L)'
;MVKKESNRMTRISWIHQIRICLAGYIILYFACALCKAAPGNLFEAEAAELIGGASQTADPAASKGYSVSLGKPGQGIQFSGLPAASKLAIRYASIETGTISVAVNEQPVRKVNVHSSGAVIGSFLDAVIQIEISAGTRLTINQTADDVAVNIDYIVVGQGDLGLPPDIWNLPPLPVAEGPYSADWMAISRLYTVPAWWREAKFGAWAHWDPQSMPEQGDWYSRGMYMEGSPQYEYHLRHFGHPSEYGYKDICHNWVIDRWKPDELMALFVEMGARYFMAMGVHHDNFDCWDSTYQPWNSVRVGPKVDIVGIWEKTAREHGLRFGIGFHNSPPRTWGQFMPVRYTGDKKGARQGVPYDAMLTVRDGKGKWWEGLDPVDLYGPVHTAKEPLLSPFANQFMWRVDDAITRYHPDVIYFDEAAGNSLWDLGVHMGLDFLAPPLVANFYNKSIRWNNGRMGAVINLKCVGGHYNSFKNNPELIPIVERALVKSTEAIIEPQIMPYPFQTETTLQNWHYQTGQEYLDAKKVIRLLMENVSRNGTMLLNITQRGRGDLDPEAIRICKDIGAWLKVNGEAVYGSRPFEVCGDNTVCFTRNKGYVYAVLLEWKGGPITLKALHAGGATLG
;
A
#
# COMPACT_ATOMS: atom_id res chain seq x y z
N MET A 1 -36.27 -32.13 61.60
CA MET A 1 -35.54 -31.43 62.68
C MET A 1 -34.11 -31.18 62.20
N VAL A 2 -33.79 -29.99 61.71
CA VAL A 2 -33.12 -28.85 62.42
C VAL A 2 -31.58 -28.91 62.32
N LYS A 3 -31.02 -27.97 61.52
CA LYS A 3 -29.81 -27.12 61.73
C LYS A 3 -28.45 -27.81 62.03
N LYS A 4 -27.26 -27.23 61.83
CA LYS A 4 -26.67 -26.06 61.14
C LYS A 4 -25.15 -26.25 61.33
N GLU A 5 -24.36 -25.63 60.44
CA GLU A 5 -23.03 -25.04 60.71
C GLU A 5 -21.89 -25.92 61.26
N SER A 6 -20.83 -26.10 60.47
CA SER A 6 -19.65 -25.25 60.69
C SER A 6 -18.81 -25.15 59.42
N ASN A 7 -18.60 -23.90 59.01
CA ASN A 7 -17.84 -23.44 57.86
C ASN A 7 -16.65 -22.68 58.46
N ARG A 8 -15.45 -23.27 58.53
CA ARG A 8 -14.20 -22.56 58.91
C ARG A 8 -12.99 -23.46 58.74
N MET A 9 -12.52 -23.63 57.51
CA MET A 9 -11.12 -23.93 57.13
C MET A 9 -11.11 -24.30 55.66
N THR A 10 -10.76 -23.35 54.79
CA THR A 10 -10.24 -23.57 53.40
C THR A 10 -10.21 -22.28 52.56
N ARG A 11 -10.76 -21.15 53.05
CA ARG A 11 -10.79 -19.88 52.29
C ARG A 11 -9.58 -18.94 52.47
N ILE A 12 -8.47 -19.40 53.05
CA ILE A 12 -7.27 -18.55 53.28
C ILE A 12 -6.07 -18.94 52.40
N SER A 13 -6.10 -20.10 51.72
CA SER A 13 -4.94 -20.57 50.92
C SER A 13 -4.91 -20.08 49.47
N TRP A 14 -6.00 -19.54 48.93
CA TRP A 14 -6.09 -19.17 47.50
C TRP A 14 -5.76 -17.71 47.19
N ILE A 15 -5.82 -16.82 48.19
CA ILE A 15 -5.58 -15.37 47.99
C ILE A 15 -4.09 -15.01 48.14
N HIS A 16 -3.27 -15.87 48.76
CA HIS A 16 -1.83 -15.65 48.90
C HIS A 16 -0.98 -16.21 47.74
N GLN A 17 -1.44 -17.26 47.04
CA GLN A 17 -0.73 -17.77 45.85
C GLN A 17 -0.99 -16.94 44.58
N ILE A 18 -2.11 -16.22 44.49
CA ILE A 18 -2.39 -15.32 43.36
C ILE A 18 -1.59 -14.01 43.45
N ARG A 19 -1.16 -13.60 44.65
CA ARG A 19 -0.34 -12.37 44.82
C ARG A 19 1.16 -12.59 44.60
N ILE A 20 1.66 -13.82 44.68
CA ILE A 20 3.08 -14.13 44.45
C ILE A 20 3.35 -14.50 42.97
N CYS A 21 2.37 -15.06 42.26
CA CYS A 21 2.49 -15.26 40.80
C CYS A 21 2.23 -13.99 39.97
N LEU A 22 1.46 -13.01 40.47
CA LEU A 22 1.30 -11.71 39.79
C LEU A 22 2.48 -10.75 39.99
N ALA A 23 3.29 -10.89 41.04
CA ALA A 23 4.46 -10.05 41.25
C ALA A 23 5.68 -10.47 40.39
N GLY A 24 5.74 -11.75 39.98
CA GLY A 24 6.79 -12.29 39.10
C GLY A 24 6.49 -12.18 37.59
N TYR A 25 5.23 -11.95 37.20
CA TYR A 25 4.83 -11.77 35.80
C TYR A 25 4.78 -10.30 35.34
N ILE A 26 4.85 -9.34 36.28
CA ILE A 26 4.83 -7.90 35.98
C ILE A 26 6.24 -7.34 35.72
N ILE A 27 7.30 -8.12 35.94
CA ILE A 27 8.70 -7.68 35.75
C ILE A 27 9.32 -8.20 34.42
N LEU A 28 8.62 -9.03 33.64
CA LEU A 28 9.12 -9.56 32.37
C LEU A 28 8.38 -9.07 31.09
N TYR A 29 7.49 -8.09 31.21
CA TYR A 29 6.79 -7.51 30.04
C TYR A 29 6.92 -5.98 29.87
N PHE A 30 7.78 -5.33 30.65
CA PHE A 30 8.19 -3.93 30.41
C PHE A 30 9.70 -3.80 30.53
N ALA A 31 10.39 -4.46 29.61
CA ALA A 31 11.73 -4.08 29.19
C ALA A 31 11.80 -4.12 27.66
N CYS A 32 10.79 -3.55 26.99
CA CYS A 32 11.12 -2.82 25.78
C CYS A 32 11.92 -1.63 26.30
N ALA A 33 13.23 -1.78 26.31
CA ALA A 33 14.11 -0.66 26.54
C ALA A 33 13.71 0.39 25.50
N LEU A 34 13.01 1.43 25.96
CA LEU A 34 13.26 2.77 25.49
C LEU A 34 14.74 3.03 25.79
N CYS A 35 15.61 2.45 24.96
CA CYS A 35 16.91 3.04 24.70
C CYS A 35 16.55 4.45 24.28
N LYS A 36 16.74 5.41 25.18
CA LYS A 36 16.85 6.81 24.78
C LYS A 36 17.83 6.79 23.62
N ALA A 37 17.37 7.16 22.43
CA ALA A 37 18.23 7.33 21.28
C ALA A 37 19.44 8.14 21.75
N ALA A 38 20.65 7.61 21.54
CA ALA A 38 21.82 8.43 21.75
C ALA A 38 21.71 9.56 20.72
N PRO A 39 21.58 10.83 21.14
CA PRO A 39 21.41 11.91 20.18
C PRO A 39 22.60 11.87 19.23
N GLY A 40 22.32 11.92 17.93
CA GLY A 40 23.38 12.00 16.93
C GLY A 40 24.31 13.18 17.22
N ASN A 41 25.56 13.05 16.81
CA ASN A 41 26.57 14.09 16.99
C ASN A 41 26.45 15.08 15.83
N LEU A 42 26.14 16.34 16.15
CA LEU A 42 26.01 17.41 15.17
C LEU A 42 27.37 18.05 14.88
N PHE A 43 27.67 18.25 13.60
CA PHE A 43 28.86 18.94 13.11
C PHE A 43 28.45 20.01 12.11
N GLU A 44 28.78 21.26 12.43
CA GLU A 44 28.48 22.41 11.59
C GLU A 44 29.32 22.39 10.31
N ALA A 45 28.71 22.71 9.18
CA ALA A 45 29.43 22.73 7.90
C ALA A 45 30.51 23.81 7.86
N GLU A 46 30.27 24.98 8.47
CA GLU A 46 31.22 26.08 8.49
C GLU A 46 32.46 25.82 9.37
N ALA A 47 32.41 24.77 10.21
CA ALA A 47 33.55 24.29 10.99
C ALA A 47 34.35 23.18 10.27
N ALA A 48 33.89 22.70 9.13
CA ALA A 48 34.56 21.69 8.32
C ALA A 48 35.69 22.28 7.46
N GLU A 49 36.57 21.42 6.93
CA GLU A 49 37.56 21.83 5.93
C GLU A 49 36.87 22.10 4.59
N LEU A 50 37.04 23.32 4.07
CA LEU A 50 36.46 23.74 2.78
C LEU A 50 37.37 23.35 1.61
N ILE A 51 36.81 22.65 0.63
CA ILE A 51 37.53 22.12 -0.53
C ILE A 51 37.13 22.89 -1.79
N GLY A 52 38.09 23.08 -2.71
CA GLY A 52 37.80 23.51 -4.09
C GLY A 52 37.19 24.91 -4.22
N GLY A 53 37.36 25.77 -3.21
CA GLY A 53 36.76 27.10 -3.17
C GLY A 53 35.31 27.12 -2.72
N ALA A 54 34.84 26.08 -2.00
CA ALA A 54 33.61 26.17 -1.20
C ALA A 54 33.70 27.37 -0.22
N SER A 55 32.56 27.99 0.08
CA SER A 55 32.54 29.23 0.86
C SER A 55 31.36 29.30 1.82
N GLN A 56 31.59 29.91 2.98
CA GLN A 56 30.53 30.19 3.94
C GLN A 56 29.56 31.23 3.39
N THR A 57 28.28 31.04 3.65
CA THR A 57 27.17 31.92 3.29
C THR A 57 26.40 32.25 4.55
N ALA A 58 26.22 33.54 4.85
CA ALA A 58 25.40 33.98 5.97
C ALA A 58 23.94 33.60 5.73
N ASP A 59 23.35 32.87 6.66
CA ASP A 59 21.96 32.45 6.62
C ASP A 59 21.38 32.46 8.04
N PRO A 60 20.54 33.44 8.39
CA PRO A 60 19.94 33.54 9.72
C PRO A 60 19.07 32.33 10.13
N ALA A 61 18.64 31.51 9.17
CA ALA A 61 17.88 30.30 9.45
C ALA A 61 18.75 29.05 9.64
N ALA A 62 20.04 29.12 9.28
CA ALA A 62 21.01 28.05 9.50
C ALA A 62 21.44 27.99 10.98
N SER A 63 21.91 26.82 11.41
CA SER A 63 22.58 26.68 12.70
C SER A 63 23.77 27.64 12.76
N LYS A 64 23.90 28.35 13.88
CA LYS A 64 24.93 29.39 14.11
C LYS A 64 24.98 30.52 13.06
N GLY A 65 23.98 30.64 12.19
CA GLY A 65 23.83 31.74 11.24
C GLY A 65 24.63 31.59 9.94
N TYR A 66 25.24 30.44 9.67
CA TYR A 66 26.04 30.20 8.47
C TYR A 66 25.75 28.82 7.87
N SER A 67 25.88 28.73 6.56
CA SER A 67 25.89 27.48 5.79
C SER A 67 27.10 27.48 4.86
N VAL A 68 27.49 26.34 4.29
CA VAL A 68 28.54 26.26 3.28
C VAL A 68 27.95 25.98 1.91
N SER A 69 28.28 26.84 0.94
CA SER A 69 27.83 26.69 -0.44
C SER A 69 28.74 25.79 -1.27
N LEU A 70 28.12 24.77 -1.86
CA LEU A 70 28.68 23.85 -2.85
C LEU A 70 27.93 24.04 -4.17
N GLY A 71 28.35 25.04 -4.95
CA GLY A 71 27.69 25.45 -6.19
C GLY A 71 28.42 25.09 -7.47
N LYS A 72 29.64 24.53 -7.41
CA LYS A 72 30.47 24.22 -8.58
C LYS A 72 31.21 22.89 -8.44
N PRO A 73 31.44 22.18 -9.58
CA PRO A 73 32.19 20.93 -9.57
C PRO A 73 33.58 21.07 -8.94
N GLY A 74 33.87 20.16 -8.02
CA GLY A 74 35.12 20.13 -7.26
C GLY A 74 35.06 20.88 -5.92
N GLN A 75 33.96 21.58 -5.60
CA GLN A 75 33.73 22.10 -4.27
C GLN A 75 33.28 20.99 -3.31
N GLY A 76 33.67 21.10 -2.05
CA GLY A 76 33.24 20.16 -1.02
C GLY A 76 33.50 20.64 0.40
N ILE A 77 33.01 19.86 1.36
CA ILE A 77 33.30 20.00 2.78
C ILE A 77 33.79 18.67 3.33
N GLN A 78 34.86 18.70 4.13
CA GLN A 78 35.42 17.52 4.78
C GLN A 78 35.37 17.62 6.30
N PHE A 79 34.69 16.66 6.90
CA PHE A 79 34.64 16.45 8.34
C PHE A 79 35.68 15.41 8.73
N SER A 80 36.46 15.68 9.78
CA SER A 80 37.50 14.80 10.30
C SER A 80 37.22 14.44 11.75
N GLY A 81 37.73 13.28 12.21
CA GLY A 81 37.61 12.88 13.62
C GLY A 81 36.19 12.49 14.02
N LEU A 82 35.35 12.08 13.06
CA LEU A 82 33.98 11.67 13.36
C LEU A 82 33.93 10.43 14.26
N PRO A 83 32.94 10.33 15.17
CA PRO A 83 32.70 9.12 15.93
C PRO A 83 32.21 7.99 15.03
N ALA A 84 32.24 6.76 15.54
CA ALA A 84 31.65 5.64 14.82
C ALA A 84 30.13 5.80 14.68
N ALA A 85 29.61 5.68 13.46
CA ALA A 85 28.21 5.90 13.13
C ALA A 85 27.74 4.94 12.03
N SER A 86 26.44 4.61 12.02
CA SER A 86 25.79 3.79 10.98
C SER A 86 24.79 4.61 10.16
N LYS A 87 24.60 5.89 10.51
CA LYS A 87 23.75 6.84 9.80
C LYS A 87 24.38 8.22 9.73
N LEU A 88 24.02 8.92 8.66
CA LEU A 88 24.33 10.31 8.39
C LEU A 88 23.03 11.02 8.01
N ALA A 89 22.75 12.14 8.67
CA ALA A 89 21.82 13.14 8.18
C ALA A 89 22.59 14.37 7.70
N ILE A 90 22.18 14.93 6.58
CA ILE A 90 22.74 16.15 5.98
C ILE A 90 21.61 17.16 5.92
N ARG A 91 21.72 18.26 6.65
CA ARG A 91 20.78 19.36 6.54
C ARG A 91 21.23 20.30 5.45
N TYR A 92 20.38 20.51 4.44
CA TYR A 92 20.76 21.23 3.24
C TYR A 92 19.63 22.12 2.69
N ALA A 93 20.02 23.11 1.89
CA ALA A 93 19.14 23.96 1.12
C ALA A 93 19.51 23.87 -0.37
N SER A 94 18.51 23.80 -1.26
CA SER A 94 18.71 23.77 -2.70
C SER A 94 17.50 24.33 -3.44
N ILE A 95 17.72 24.78 -4.67
CA ILE A 95 16.65 25.11 -5.63
C ILE A 95 16.50 24.02 -6.71
N GLU A 96 17.31 22.97 -6.65
CA GLU A 96 17.39 21.89 -7.62
C GLU A 96 17.03 20.56 -6.97
N THR A 97 16.60 19.59 -7.78
CA THR A 97 16.36 18.20 -7.38
C THR A 97 17.33 17.31 -8.14
N GLY A 98 18.05 16.45 -7.43
CA GLY A 98 19.06 15.56 -8.01
C GLY A 98 19.84 14.84 -6.94
N THR A 99 21.15 14.70 -7.11
CA THR A 99 22.01 14.01 -6.14
C THR A 99 23.16 14.88 -5.66
N ILE A 100 23.73 14.50 -4.51
CA ILE A 100 25.05 14.92 -4.04
C ILE A 100 25.93 13.70 -3.76
N SER A 101 27.25 13.89 -3.76
CA SER A 101 28.23 12.82 -3.55
C SER A 101 28.79 12.83 -2.12
N VAL A 102 28.69 11.70 -1.43
CA VAL A 102 29.24 11.50 -0.08
C VAL A 102 30.32 10.41 -0.11
N ALA A 103 31.51 10.73 0.38
CA ALA A 103 32.65 9.82 0.47
C ALA A 103 33.10 9.64 1.93
N VAL A 104 33.45 8.42 2.31
CA VAL A 104 33.92 8.05 3.66
C VAL A 104 35.27 7.33 3.52
N ASN A 105 36.38 8.04 3.76
CA ASN A 105 37.74 7.59 3.40
C ASN A 105 37.80 7.00 1.98
N GLU A 106 38.22 5.73 1.85
CA GLU A 106 38.37 4.98 0.59
C GLU A 106 37.11 4.16 0.23
N GLN A 107 36.01 4.32 0.96
CA GLN A 107 34.75 3.66 0.59
C GLN A 107 34.23 4.22 -0.75
N PRO A 108 33.48 3.41 -1.53
CA PRO A 108 32.81 3.90 -2.73
C PRO A 108 31.94 5.14 -2.44
N VAL A 109 32.02 6.14 -3.31
CA VAL A 109 31.19 7.34 -3.24
C VAL A 109 29.72 6.94 -3.31
N ARG A 110 28.92 7.45 -2.39
CA ARG A 110 27.48 7.26 -2.36
C ARG A 110 26.78 8.49 -2.94
N LYS A 111 25.85 8.27 -3.85
CA LYS A 111 24.90 9.30 -4.29
C LYS A 111 23.76 9.38 -3.29
N VAL A 112 23.44 10.59 -2.87
CA VAL A 112 22.35 10.91 -1.95
C VAL A 112 21.35 11.77 -2.68
N ASN A 113 20.09 11.35 -2.72
CA ASN A 113 19.02 12.12 -3.35
C ASN A 113 18.75 13.37 -2.52
N VAL A 114 18.63 14.52 -3.18
CA VAL A 114 18.29 15.81 -2.59
C VAL A 114 17.24 16.50 -3.44
N HIS A 115 16.31 17.16 -2.77
CA HIS A 115 15.18 17.87 -3.38
C HIS A 115 15.28 19.38 -3.18
N SER A 116 14.60 20.14 -4.03
CA SER A 116 14.50 21.60 -3.89
C SER A 116 13.74 21.97 -2.62
N SER A 117 14.41 22.67 -1.70
CA SER A 117 13.75 23.35 -0.59
C SER A 117 13.09 24.67 -1.03
N GLY A 118 13.31 25.10 -2.27
CA GLY A 118 12.79 26.34 -2.85
C GLY A 118 13.67 27.57 -2.61
N ALA A 119 14.82 27.40 -1.95
CA ALA A 119 15.82 28.44 -1.77
C ALA A 119 17.20 27.85 -1.47
N VAL A 120 18.25 28.62 -1.74
CA VAL A 120 19.62 28.29 -1.31
C VAL A 120 19.90 28.71 0.15
N ILE A 121 19.03 29.52 0.75
CA ILE A 121 19.10 29.98 2.14
C ILE A 121 17.69 30.10 2.73
N GLY A 122 17.54 30.01 4.05
CA GLY A 122 16.26 30.27 4.72
C GLY A 122 15.24 29.13 4.64
N SER A 123 15.56 28.04 3.94
CA SER A 123 14.69 26.88 3.75
C SER A 123 15.51 25.62 3.60
N PHE A 124 15.29 24.66 4.49
CA PHE A 124 16.13 23.47 4.64
C PHE A 124 15.30 22.19 4.62
N LEU A 125 15.92 21.14 4.09
CA LEU A 125 15.49 19.76 4.14
C LEU A 125 16.61 18.91 4.78
N ASP A 126 16.29 17.68 5.16
CA ASP A 126 17.24 16.73 5.73
C ASP A 126 17.32 15.50 4.82
N ALA A 127 18.52 15.20 4.30
CA ALA A 127 18.79 13.95 3.60
C ALA A 127 19.39 12.94 4.58
N VAL A 128 18.80 11.75 4.71
CA VAL A 128 19.20 10.74 5.70
C VAL A 128 19.55 9.43 5.03
N ILE A 129 20.79 8.98 5.20
CA ILE A 129 21.29 7.72 4.64
C ILE A 129 21.82 6.78 5.72
N GLN A 130 21.70 5.48 5.47
CA GLN A 130 22.54 4.49 6.15
C GLN A 130 23.93 4.54 5.54
N ILE A 131 24.96 4.69 6.37
CA ILE A 131 26.37 4.71 5.96
C ILE A 131 27.26 4.34 7.13
N GLU A 132 28.20 3.42 6.89
CA GLU A 132 29.15 2.97 7.91
C GLU A 132 30.33 3.94 8.00
N ILE A 133 30.47 4.60 9.15
CA ILE A 133 31.53 5.53 9.48
C ILE A 133 32.31 4.94 10.64
N SER A 134 33.59 4.61 10.43
CA SER A 134 34.49 4.17 11.51
C SER A 134 34.99 5.37 12.31
N ALA A 135 35.26 5.19 13.61
CA ALA A 135 35.81 6.27 14.43
C ALA A 135 37.13 6.83 13.85
N GLY A 136 37.27 8.15 13.84
CA GLY A 136 38.44 8.85 13.32
C GLY A 136 38.47 9.03 11.79
N THR A 137 37.41 8.62 11.09
CA THR A 137 37.30 8.69 9.63
C THR A 137 37.08 10.11 9.12
N ARG A 138 37.51 10.36 7.88
CA ARG A 138 37.17 11.54 7.09
C ARG A 138 35.90 11.29 6.27
N LEU A 139 34.91 12.15 6.42
CA LEU A 139 33.71 12.18 5.58
C LEU A 139 33.75 13.43 4.73
N THR A 140 33.58 13.27 3.43
CA THR A 140 33.58 14.39 2.49
C THR A 140 32.24 14.43 1.75
N ILE A 141 31.59 15.59 1.74
CA ILE A 141 30.44 15.89 0.88
C ILE A 141 30.98 16.75 -0.25
N ASN A 142 30.89 16.26 -1.48
CA ASN A 142 31.41 16.92 -2.68
C ASN A 142 30.30 17.17 -3.70
N GLN A 143 30.43 18.24 -4.45
CA GLN A 143 29.64 18.48 -5.66
C GLN A 143 30.48 18.03 -6.86
N THR A 144 30.03 16.96 -7.53
CA THR A 144 30.60 16.48 -8.80
C THR A 144 29.85 17.09 -9.99
N ALA A 145 30.35 16.84 -11.22
CA ALA A 145 29.75 17.43 -12.43
C ALA A 145 28.28 17.03 -12.68
N ASP A 146 27.87 15.90 -12.12
CA ASP A 146 26.53 15.31 -12.18
C ASP A 146 25.71 15.54 -10.89
N ASP A 147 26.24 16.29 -9.93
CA ASP A 147 25.53 16.66 -8.70
C ASP A 147 24.87 18.04 -8.81
N VAL A 148 23.82 18.25 -8.03
CA VAL A 148 23.15 19.56 -7.93
C VAL A 148 23.83 20.47 -6.94
N ALA A 149 23.60 21.77 -7.08
CA ALA A 149 24.10 22.76 -6.13
C ALA A 149 23.35 22.66 -4.80
N VAL A 150 24.10 22.72 -3.69
CA VAL A 150 23.53 22.69 -2.34
C VAL A 150 24.27 23.65 -1.41
N ASN A 151 23.53 24.20 -0.44
CA ASN A 151 24.12 24.81 0.74
C ASN A 151 23.91 23.87 1.92
N ILE A 152 24.99 23.50 2.61
CA ILE A 152 24.94 22.59 3.76
C ILE A 152 24.97 23.40 5.05
N ASP A 153 24.01 23.16 5.94
CA ASP A 153 23.95 23.74 7.28
C ASP A 153 24.83 22.93 8.23
N TYR A 154 24.44 21.69 8.51
CA TYR A 154 25.20 20.77 9.35
C TYR A 154 25.02 19.32 8.91
N ILE A 155 25.84 18.44 9.47
CA ILE A 155 25.59 17.00 9.47
C ILE A 155 25.30 16.48 10.87
N VAL A 156 24.56 15.38 10.94
CA VAL A 156 24.39 14.60 12.18
C VAL A 156 24.83 13.16 11.90
N VAL A 157 25.75 12.64 12.72
CA VAL A 157 26.20 11.25 12.64
C VAL A 157 25.89 10.49 13.92
N GLY A 158 25.35 9.28 13.79
CA GLY A 158 24.94 8.50 14.95
C GLY A 158 24.59 7.05 14.62
N GLN A 159 24.06 6.37 15.63
CA GLN A 159 23.62 4.98 15.56
C GLN A 159 22.11 4.93 15.62
N GLY A 160 21.48 4.07 14.82
CA GLY A 160 20.03 3.84 14.90
C GLY A 160 19.20 5.08 14.53
N ASP A 161 18.31 5.52 15.41
CA ASP A 161 17.44 6.68 15.18
C ASP A 161 18.17 8.00 15.50
N LEU A 162 18.18 8.94 14.55
CA LEU A 162 18.80 10.26 14.72
C LEU A 162 17.82 11.30 15.28
N GLY A 163 16.58 10.92 15.61
CA GLY A 163 15.54 11.85 16.03
C GLY A 163 14.97 12.68 14.88
N LEU A 164 15.13 12.19 13.64
CA LEU A 164 14.63 12.81 12.42
C LEU A 164 13.62 11.86 11.76
N PRO A 165 12.60 12.39 11.05
CA PRO A 165 11.74 11.57 10.22
C PRO A 165 12.55 10.73 9.22
N PRO A 166 12.06 9.53 8.83
CA PRO A 166 12.67 8.78 7.74
C PRO A 166 12.74 9.63 6.47
N ASP A 167 13.91 9.68 5.85
CA ASP A 167 14.05 10.22 4.49
C ASP A 167 13.60 9.15 3.49
N ILE A 168 12.40 9.35 2.97
CA ILE A 168 11.70 8.40 2.12
C ILE A 168 12.33 8.27 0.73
N TRP A 169 13.25 9.18 0.37
CA TRP A 169 13.94 9.21 -0.93
C TRP A 169 15.35 8.62 -0.87
N ASN A 170 15.84 8.30 0.33
CA ASN A 170 17.16 7.67 0.53
C ASN A 170 17.06 6.35 1.31
N LEU A 171 15.88 5.73 1.29
CA LEU A 171 15.68 4.40 1.89
C LEU A 171 16.53 3.34 1.19
N PRO A 172 17.18 2.44 1.94
CA PRO A 172 17.86 1.29 1.35
C PRO A 172 16.85 0.31 0.77
N PRO A 173 17.29 -0.67 -0.04
CA PRO A 173 16.44 -1.81 -0.41
C PRO A 173 15.85 -2.49 0.84
N LEU A 174 14.57 -2.84 0.80
CA LEU A 174 13.90 -3.52 1.90
C LEU A 174 14.49 -4.94 2.09
N PRO A 175 15.04 -5.28 3.26
CA PRO A 175 15.45 -6.65 3.54
C PRO A 175 14.24 -7.57 3.68
N VAL A 176 14.32 -8.76 3.10
CA VAL A 176 13.30 -9.81 3.29
C VAL A 176 13.36 -10.30 4.74
N ALA A 177 12.21 -10.32 5.42
CA ALA A 177 12.12 -10.86 6.77
C ALA A 177 12.66 -12.29 6.86
N GLU A 178 13.34 -12.61 7.96
CA GLU A 178 13.85 -13.96 8.21
C GLU A 178 12.75 -15.03 8.18
N GLY A 179 13.01 -16.12 7.46
CA GLY A 179 12.12 -17.27 7.36
C GLY A 179 12.50 -18.20 6.19
N PRO A 180 11.70 -19.25 5.93
CA PRO A 180 11.98 -20.27 4.94
C PRO A 180 11.72 -19.82 3.49
N TYR A 181 10.98 -18.72 3.28
CA TYR A 181 10.71 -18.19 1.94
C TYR A 181 11.85 -17.24 1.53
N SER A 182 12.59 -17.60 0.49
CA SER A 182 13.55 -16.71 -0.18
C SER A 182 12.88 -15.92 -1.31
N ALA A 183 13.47 -14.79 -1.72
CA ALA A 183 13.01 -13.97 -2.84
C ALA A 183 13.29 -14.62 -4.21
N ASP A 184 12.73 -15.80 -4.45
CA ASP A 184 12.84 -16.56 -5.69
C ASP A 184 11.53 -17.30 -5.97
N TRP A 185 10.98 -17.13 -7.18
CA TRP A 185 9.69 -17.72 -7.54
C TRP A 185 9.67 -19.25 -7.41
N MET A 186 10.75 -19.91 -7.81
CA MET A 186 10.85 -21.37 -7.74
C MET A 186 10.86 -21.84 -6.28
N ALA A 187 11.66 -21.22 -5.41
CA ALA A 187 11.71 -21.53 -3.99
C ALA A 187 10.36 -21.30 -3.30
N ILE A 188 9.71 -20.17 -3.57
CA ILE A 188 8.38 -19.86 -3.01
C ILE A 188 7.35 -20.92 -3.46
N SER A 189 7.33 -21.25 -4.75
CA SER A 189 6.38 -22.22 -5.33
C SER A 189 6.50 -23.62 -4.71
N ARG A 190 7.66 -24.01 -4.20
CA ARG A 190 7.88 -25.31 -3.57
C ARG A 190 7.30 -25.41 -2.16
N LEU A 191 7.15 -24.27 -1.48
CA LEU A 191 6.75 -24.19 -0.08
C LEU A 191 5.34 -23.64 0.12
N TYR A 192 4.90 -22.73 -0.73
CA TYR A 192 3.61 -22.06 -0.55
C TYR A 192 2.44 -22.98 -0.91
N THR A 193 1.36 -22.85 -0.16
CA THR A 193 0.06 -23.44 -0.48
C THR A 193 -0.99 -22.46 -0.01
N VAL A 194 -1.95 -22.17 -0.89
CA VAL A 194 -3.05 -21.25 -0.59
C VAL A 194 -3.81 -21.73 0.65
N PRO A 195 -3.91 -20.91 1.72
CA PRO A 195 -4.55 -21.30 2.97
C PRO A 195 -5.99 -21.80 2.79
N ALA A 196 -6.37 -22.81 3.59
CA ALA A 196 -7.69 -23.41 3.53
C ALA A 196 -8.81 -22.38 3.74
N TRP A 197 -8.64 -21.47 4.71
CA TRP A 197 -9.62 -20.43 5.03
C TRP A 197 -9.99 -19.59 3.80
N TRP A 198 -9.01 -19.23 2.95
CA TRP A 198 -9.24 -18.40 1.78
C TRP A 198 -9.97 -19.18 0.69
N ARG A 199 -9.58 -20.45 0.49
CA ARG A 199 -10.26 -21.35 -0.45
C ARG A 199 -11.70 -21.65 -0.02
N GLU A 200 -12.01 -21.53 1.26
CA GLU A 200 -13.35 -21.71 1.82
C GLU A 200 -14.20 -20.43 1.77
N ALA A 201 -13.55 -19.26 1.80
CA ALA A 201 -14.19 -17.95 1.87
C ALA A 201 -15.08 -17.63 0.66
N LYS A 202 -14.58 -17.89 -0.56
CA LYS A 202 -15.25 -17.69 -1.88
C LYS A 202 -15.70 -16.28 -2.25
N PHE A 203 -16.04 -15.45 -1.28
CA PHE A 203 -16.62 -14.14 -1.51
C PHE A 203 -16.10 -13.13 -0.49
N GLY A 204 -15.56 -12.02 -0.98
CA GLY A 204 -15.07 -10.90 -0.19
C GLY A 204 -15.66 -9.57 -0.62
N ALA A 205 -15.62 -8.60 0.28
CA ALA A 205 -15.99 -7.21 0.02
C ALA A 205 -14.74 -6.33 -0.05
N TRP A 206 -14.76 -5.31 -0.91
CA TRP A 206 -13.71 -4.31 -1.00
C TRP A 206 -14.32 -2.91 -0.96
N ALA A 207 -13.66 -2.00 -0.26
CA ALA A 207 -13.85 -0.56 -0.37
C ALA A 207 -12.66 0.12 -1.07
N HIS A 208 -12.79 0.46 -2.35
CA HIS A 208 -11.97 1.49 -3.00
C HIS A 208 -12.44 2.86 -2.53
N TRP A 209 -11.84 3.34 -1.44
CA TRP A 209 -12.24 4.58 -0.81
C TRP A 209 -11.04 5.27 -0.17
N ASP A 210 -10.73 6.43 -0.74
CA ASP A 210 -9.60 7.30 -0.42
C ASP A 210 -10.00 8.76 -0.76
N PRO A 211 -9.11 9.77 -0.60
CA PRO A 211 -9.49 11.16 -0.84
C PRO A 211 -10.01 11.47 -2.26
N GLN A 212 -9.66 10.69 -3.27
CA GLN A 212 -10.15 10.89 -4.64
C GLN A 212 -11.66 10.60 -4.77
N SER A 213 -12.26 9.95 -3.76
CA SER A 213 -13.70 9.75 -3.66
C SER A 213 -14.46 11.04 -3.34
N MET A 214 -13.80 12.03 -2.71
CA MET A 214 -14.42 13.26 -2.22
C MET A 214 -15.25 14.00 -3.29
N PRO A 215 -14.76 14.18 -4.54
CA PRO A 215 -15.48 14.88 -5.58
C PRO A 215 -16.65 14.09 -6.19
N GLU A 216 -16.76 12.79 -5.91
CA GLU A 216 -17.79 11.90 -6.46
C GLU A 216 -17.85 11.90 -8.00
N GLN A 217 -16.68 11.98 -8.65
CA GLN A 217 -16.50 12.05 -10.11
C GLN A 217 -15.82 10.80 -10.70
N GLY A 218 -15.98 9.66 -10.03
CA GLY A 218 -15.49 8.37 -10.51
C GLY A 218 -13.99 8.18 -10.36
N ASP A 219 -13.51 7.10 -10.97
CA ASP A 219 -12.15 6.62 -10.78
C ASP A 219 -11.09 7.54 -11.41
N TRP A 220 -9.88 7.50 -10.85
CA TRP A 220 -8.70 8.25 -11.29
C TRP A 220 -8.84 9.77 -11.26
N TYR A 221 -9.74 10.30 -10.42
CA TYR A 221 -9.93 11.74 -10.28
C TYR A 221 -8.61 12.47 -10.00
N SER A 222 -7.75 11.90 -9.14
CA SER A 222 -6.43 12.45 -8.78
C SER A 222 -5.51 12.65 -9.98
N ARG A 223 -5.72 11.91 -11.09
CA ARG A 223 -5.00 12.08 -12.35
C ARG A 223 -5.78 12.97 -13.32
N GLY A 224 -7.06 12.69 -13.53
CA GLY A 224 -7.87 13.38 -14.54
C GLY A 224 -8.08 14.86 -14.23
N MET A 225 -8.06 15.27 -12.95
CA MET A 225 -8.13 16.68 -12.56
C MET A 225 -6.96 17.54 -13.07
N TYR A 226 -5.85 16.94 -13.50
CA TYR A 226 -4.70 17.62 -14.11
C TYR A 226 -4.64 17.51 -15.64
N MET A 227 -5.53 16.71 -16.24
CA MET A 227 -5.59 16.52 -17.68
C MET A 227 -6.47 17.60 -18.30
N GLU A 228 -5.84 18.70 -18.76
CA GLU A 228 -6.51 19.83 -19.39
C GLU A 228 -7.58 19.39 -20.43
N GLY A 229 -8.81 19.84 -20.23
CA GLY A 229 -9.96 19.54 -21.09
C GLY A 229 -10.66 18.20 -20.82
N SER A 230 -10.21 17.39 -19.87
CA SER A 230 -10.93 16.18 -19.45
C SER A 230 -12.20 16.54 -18.65
N PRO A 231 -13.23 15.66 -18.58
CA PRO A 231 -14.41 15.91 -17.77
C PRO A 231 -14.11 16.19 -16.28
N GLN A 232 -13.13 15.49 -15.71
CA GLN A 232 -12.72 15.68 -14.32
C GLN A 232 -11.97 17.01 -14.10
N TYR A 233 -11.11 17.41 -15.03
CA TYR A 233 -10.47 18.74 -15.03
C TYR A 233 -11.51 19.86 -15.11
N GLU A 234 -12.45 19.76 -16.04
CA GLU A 234 -13.53 20.75 -16.21
C GLU A 234 -14.44 20.83 -14.98
N TYR A 235 -14.74 19.69 -14.36
CA TYR A 235 -15.41 19.66 -13.06
C TYR A 235 -14.57 20.37 -12.00
N HIS A 236 -13.26 20.09 -11.95
CA HIS A 236 -12.36 20.66 -10.95
C HIS A 236 -12.31 22.19 -11.03
N LEU A 237 -12.19 22.74 -12.25
CA LEU A 237 -12.21 24.19 -12.49
C LEU A 237 -13.50 24.85 -11.97
N ARG A 238 -14.66 24.23 -12.22
CA ARG A 238 -15.96 24.80 -11.83
C ARG A 238 -16.23 24.76 -10.34
N HIS A 239 -15.67 23.81 -9.60
CA HIS A 239 -16.01 23.56 -8.20
C HIS A 239 -14.91 23.98 -7.21
N PHE A 240 -13.65 23.90 -7.63
CA PHE A 240 -12.49 24.13 -6.75
C PHE A 240 -11.55 25.21 -7.27
N GLY A 241 -11.36 25.29 -8.58
CA GLY A 241 -10.46 26.25 -9.22
C GLY A 241 -9.37 25.57 -10.04
N HIS A 242 -8.35 26.33 -10.44
CA HIS A 242 -7.27 25.80 -11.27
C HIS A 242 -6.34 24.88 -10.46
N PRO A 243 -5.85 23.73 -10.99
CA PRO A 243 -5.02 22.78 -10.25
C PRO A 243 -3.70 23.32 -9.70
N SER A 244 -3.23 24.48 -10.19
CA SER A 244 -2.06 25.18 -9.62
C SER A 244 -2.35 25.89 -8.30
N GLU A 245 -3.63 26.19 -8.02
CA GLU A 245 -4.07 26.91 -6.82
C GLU A 245 -4.75 25.97 -5.82
N TYR A 246 -5.63 25.11 -6.34
CA TYR A 246 -6.28 24.05 -5.59
C TYR A 246 -5.98 22.73 -6.29
N GLY A 247 -5.06 21.94 -5.75
CA GLY A 247 -4.63 20.68 -6.35
C GLY A 247 -5.03 19.47 -5.51
N TYR A 248 -4.49 18.31 -5.84
CA TYR A 248 -4.84 17.06 -5.16
C TYR A 248 -4.48 17.08 -3.67
N LYS A 249 -3.38 17.74 -3.30
CA LYS A 249 -3.03 17.97 -1.88
C LYS A 249 -4.17 18.64 -1.09
N ASP A 250 -4.93 19.54 -1.74
CA ASP A 250 -6.04 20.25 -1.13
C ASP A 250 -7.29 19.37 -1.06
N ILE A 251 -7.50 18.47 -2.03
CA ILE A 251 -8.52 17.41 -1.95
C ILE A 251 -8.22 16.50 -0.75
N CYS A 252 -6.96 16.06 -0.58
CA CYS A 252 -6.53 15.28 0.58
C CYS A 252 -6.80 16.02 1.90
N HIS A 253 -6.44 17.31 1.97
CA HIS A 253 -6.67 18.13 3.16
C HIS A 253 -8.14 18.33 3.51
N ASN A 254 -8.99 18.48 2.49
CA ASN A 254 -10.40 18.75 2.67
C ASN A 254 -11.26 17.47 2.62
N TRP A 255 -10.65 16.29 2.70
CA TRP A 255 -11.38 15.03 2.76
C TRP A 255 -12.12 14.90 4.09
N VAL A 256 -13.45 14.98 4.02
CA VAL A 256 -14.36 14.88 5.17
C VAL A 256 -15.02 13.51 5.18
N ILE A 257 -14.99 12.83 6.33
CA ILE A 257 -15.48 11.45 6.51
C ILE A 257 -16.62 11.32 7.54
N ASP A 258 -17.37 12.39 7.77
CA ASP A 258 -18.34 12.48 8.86
C ASP A 258 -19.59 11.59 8.70
N ARG A 259 -19.72 10.91 7.56
CA ARG A 259 -20.76 9.90 7.30
C ARG A 259 -20.20 8.49 7.24
N TRP A 260 -18.89 8.33 7.45
CA TRP A 260 -18.26 7.03 7.49
C TRP A 260 -18.61 6.32 8.79
N LYS A 261 -19.29 5.18 8.64
CA LYS A 261 -19.74 4.35 9.76
C LYS A 261 -19.23 2.92 9.58
N PRO A 262 -17.97 2.64 9.96
CA PRO A 262 -17.32 1.38 9.65
C PRO A 262 -18.07 0.17 10.21
N ASP A 263 -18.67 0.27 11.39
CA ASP A 263 -19.45 -0.83 12.00
C ASP A 263 -20.71 -1.16 11.20
N GLU A 264 -21.50 -0.15 10.79
CA GLU A 264 -22.70 -0.35 9.96
C GLU A 264 -22.34 -0.95 8.58
N LEU A 265 -21.22 -0.49 7.99
CA LEU A 265 -20.71 -1.01 6.72
C LEU A 265 -20.25 -2.46 6.85
N MET A 266 -19.53 -2.79 7.93
CA MET A 266 -19.05 -4.15 8.15
C MET A 266 -20.20 -5.11 8.42
N ALA A 267 -21.19 -4.71 9.21
CA ALA A 267 -22.41 -5.47 9.43
C ALA A 267 -23.14 -5.77 8.11
N LEU A 268 -23.23 -4.79 7.21
CA LEU A 268 -23.79 -4.97 5.88
C LEU A 268 -22.98 -5.97 5.04
N PHE A 269 -21.65 -5.90 5.07
CA PHE A 269 -20.80 -6.84 4.32
C PHE A 269 -20.91 -8.27 4.84
N VAL A 270 -21.05 -8.45 6.16
CA VAL A 270 -21.38 -9.76 6.76
C VAL A 270 -22.78 -10.23 6.32
N GLU A 271 -23.78 -9.36 6.35
CA GLU A 271 -25.15 -9.66 5.89
C GLU A 271 -25.16 -10.06 4.41
N MET A 272 -24.39 -9.35 3.58
CA MET A 272 -24.18 -9.65 2.16
C MET A 272 -23.50 -11.02 1.95
N GLY A 273 -22.80 -11.56 2.96
CA GLY A 273 -22.16 -12.86 2.92
C GLY A 273 -20.65 -12.82 2.67
N ALA A 274 -19.99 -11.67 2.80
CA ALA A 274 -18.54 -11.62 2.72
C ALA A 274 -17.90 -12.47 3.83
N ARG A 275 -16.72 -13.03 3.54
CA ARG A 275 -15.88 -13.80 4.50
C ARG A 275 -14.53 -13.15 4.76
N TYR A 276 -14.18 -12.16 3.95
CA TYR A 276 -13.05 -11.29 4.15
C TYR A 276 -13.38 -9.90 3.61
N PHE A 277 -12.73 -8.89 4.19
CA PHE A 277 -12.84 -7.50 3.79
C PHE A 277 -11.47 -6.97 3.36
N MET A 278 -11.45 -6.23 2.27
CA MET A 278 -10.28 -5.53 1.75
C MET A 278 -10.47 -4.02 1.95
N ALA A 279 -9.56 -3.38 2.66
CA ALA A 279 -9.47 -1.92 2.69
C ALA A 279 -8.59 -1.43 1.54
N MET A 280 -8.88 -0.27 0.96
CA MET A 280 -7.87 0.44 0.17
C MET A 280 -6.81 1.00 1.11
N GLY A 281 -5.57 0.52 0.98
CA GLY A 281 -4.43 1.09 1.71
C GLY A 281 -3.98 2.37 1.02
N VAL A 282 -3.76 2.28 -0.28
CA VAL A 282 -3.32 3.40 -1.13
C VAL A 282 -3.65 3.09 -2.59
N HIS A 283 -4.15 4.09 -3.31
CA HIS A 283 -4.44 3.98 -4.74
C HIS A 283 -3.32 4.61 -5.60
N HIS A 284 -3.58 4.83 -6.89
CA HIS A 284 -2.65 5.52 -7.80
C HIS A 284 -2.42 7.01 -7.47
N ASP A 285 -3.11 7.51 -6.46
CA ASP A 285 -3.04 8.88 -5.96
C ASP A 285 -1.87 9.11 -4.98
N ASN A 286 -1.23 8.03 -4.55
CA ASN A 286 -0.05 7.98 -3.68
C ASN A 286 -0.26 8.48 -2.24
N PHE A 287 -1.51 8.55 -1.78
CA PHE A 287 -1.87 8.95 -0.41
C PHE A 287 -2.18 7.74 0.48
N ASP A 288 -1.48 7.60 1.59
CA ASP A 288 -1.65 6.44 2.48
C ASP A 288 -2.88 6.62 3.39
N CYS A 289 -3.81 5.68 3.36
CA CYS A 289 -5.00 5.65 4.23
C CYS A 289 -4.72 5.06 5.62
N TRP A 290 -3.47 5.13 6.08
CA TRP A 290 -3.05 4.63 7.40
C TRP A 290 -2.05 5.55 8.08
N ASP A 291 -1.70 5.29 9.34
CA ASP A 291 -0.60 5.98 10.04
C ASP A 291 0.78 5.61 9.47
N SER A 292 1.09 6.08 8.26
CA SER A 292 2.28 5.64 7.52
C SER A 292 3.58 6.23 8.06
N THR A 293 4.55 5.35 8.33
CA THR A 293 5.92 5.73 8.72
C THR A 293 6.69 6.36 7.55
N TYR A 294 6.44 5.87 6.32
CA TYR A 294 7.23 6.16 5.13
C TYR A 294 6.46 6.96 4.06
N GLN A 295 5.35 7.57 4.44
CA GLN A 295 4.61 8.53 3.62
C GLN A 295 4.02 9.63 4.51
N PRO A 296 4.61 10.83 4.52
CA PRO A 296 4.08 11.99 5.24
C PRO A 296 2.65 12.38 4.83
N TRP A 297 2.27 12.10 3.58
CA TRP A 297 0.94 12.38 3.04
C TRP A 297 0.01 11.20 3.30
N ASN A 298 -0.53 11.17 4.51
CA ASN A 298 -1.39 10.09 4.96
C ASN A 298 -2.60 10.60 5.75
N SER A 299 -3.61 9.75 5.89
CA SER A 299 -4.91 10.07 6.52
C SER A 299 -4.85 10.52 7.99
N VAL A 300 -3.77 10.19 8.71
CA VAL A 300 -3.54 10.63 10.09
C VAL A 300 -2.92 12.03 10.12
N ARG A 301 -2.01 12.32 9.19
CA ARG A 301 -1.30 13.60 9.11
C ARG A 301 -2.04 14.65 8.30
N VAL A 302 -2.87 14.28 7.34
CA VAL A 302 -3.56 15.17 6.39
C VAL A 302 -5.02 14.74 6.26
N GLY A 303 -5.93 15.71 6.14
CA GLY A 303 -7.36 15.43 5.99
C GLY A 303 -8.01 14.97 7.29
N PRO A 304 -8.60 13.76 7.32
CA PRO A 304 -9.50 13.34 8.40
C PRO A 304 -8.83 13.19 9.78
N LYS A 305 -7.50 13.06 9.85
CA LYS A 305 -6.74 12.80 11.09
C LYS A 305 -7.11 11.48 11.75
N VAL A 306 -7.31 10.45 10.93
CA VAL A 306 -7.78 9.13 11.34
C VAL A 306 -6.98 8.05 10.64
N ASP A 307 -6.62 7.00 11.37
CA ASP A 307 -6.05 5.79 10.79
C ASP A 307 -7.17 4.92 10.20
N ILE A 308 -7.47 5.13 8.92
CA ILE A 308 -8.61 4.50 8.24
C ILE A 308 -8.42 2.98 8.13
N VAL A 309 -7.24 2.55 7.69
CA VAL A 309 -6.90 1.11 7.59
C VAL A 309 -6.92 0.45 8.97
N GLY A 310 -6.38 1.08 10.02
CA GLY A 310 -6.42 0.53 11.38
C GLY A 310 -7.84 0.37 11.94
N ILE A 311 -8.74 1.32 11.66
CA ILE A 311 -10.15 1.19 12.04
C ILE A 311 -10.84 0.08 11.24
N TRP A 312 -10.59 -0.01 9.93
CA TRP A 312 -11.13 -1.09 9.11
C TRP A 312 -10.67 -2.47 9.57
N GLU A 313 -9.38 -2.61 9.88
CA GLU A 313 -8.76 -3.84 10.37
C GLU A 313 -9.49 -4.33 11.62
N LYS A 314 -9.56 -3.47 12.64
CA LYS A 314 -10.19 -3.79 13.90
C LYS A 314 -11.67 -4.14 13.73
N THR A 315 -12.41 -3.31 12.98
CA THR A 315 -13.85 -3.51 12.76
C THR A 315 -14.13 -4.80 12.00
N ALA A 316 -13.35 -5.11 10.95
CA ALA A 316 -13.49 -6.34 10.19
C ALA A 316 -13.33 -7.58 11.08
N ARG A 317 -12.31 -7.57 11.95
CA ARG A 317 -12.04 -8.69 12.87
C ARG A 317 -13.10 -8.82 13.97
N GLU A 318 -13.60 -7.71 14.50
CA GLU A 318 -14.71 -7.71 15.48
C GLU A 318 -15.99 -8.33 14.91
N HIS A 319 -16.22 -8.17 13.60
CA HIS A 319 -17.30 -8.80 12.86
C HIS A 319 -16.97 -10.22 12.34
N GLY A 320 -15.81 -10.77 12.70
CA GLY A 320 -15.40 -12.12 12.33
C GLY A 320 -14.95 -12.29 10.88
N LEU A 321 -14.67 -11.21 10.16
CA LEU A 321 -14.07 -11.27 8.82
C LEU A 321 -12.54 -11.35 8.90
N ARG A 322 -11.96 -12.00 7.89
CA ARG A 322 -10.53 -11.87 7.57
C ARG A 322 -10.26 -10.49 6.97
N PHE A 323 -9.08 -9.95 7.19
CA PHE A 323 -8.74 -8.59 6.79
C PHE A 323 -7.67 -8.55 5.70
N GLY A 324 -7.79 -7.62 4.76
CA GLY A 324 -6.77 -7.38 3.76
C GLY A 324 -6.61 -5.93 3.37
N ILE A 325 -5.52 -5.64 2.66
CA ILE A 325 -5.15 -4.30 2.19
C ILE A 325 -4.82 -4.34 0.69
N GLY A 326 -5.40 -3.43 -0.08
CA GLY A 326 -5.06 -3.18 -1.48
C GLY A 326 -4.01 -2.08 -1.63
N PHE A 327 -3.02 -2.32 -2.50
CA PHE A 327 -1.96 -1.39 -2.87
C PHE A 327 -1.94 -1.19 -4.38
N HIS A 328 -2.14 0.05 -4.83
CA HIS A 328 -2.07 0.42 -6.24
C HIS A 328 -0.95 1.45 -6.48
N ASN A 329 -0.11 1.70 -5.48
CA ASN A 329 0.92 2.74 -5.51
C ASN A 329 2.24 2.28 -6.15
N SER A 330 2.20 1.35 -7.11
CA SER A 330 3.45 0.79 -7.63
C SER A 330 4.32 1.79 -8.39
N PRO A 331 5.63 1.51 -8.52
CA PRO A 331 6.52 2.37 -9.28
C PRO A 331 6.11 2.51 -10.77
N PRO A 332 5.75 1.46 -11.52
CA PRO A 332 5.41 1.68 -12.92
C PRO A 332 4.12 2.50 -13.11
N ARG A 333 3.09 2.22 -12.32
CA ARG A 333 1.77 2.82 -12.50
C ARG A 333 1.67 4.20 -11.87
N THR A 334 1.91 4.28 -10.58
CA THR A 334 1.78 5.54 -9.84
C THR A 334 2.85 6.52 -10.28
N TRP A 335 4.11 6.10 -10.15
CA TRP A 335 5.25 6.93 -10.47
C TRP A 335 5.40 7.12 -11.98
N GLY A 336 5.59 6.05 -12.75
CA GLY A 336 5.84 6.16 -14.20
C GLY A 336 4.70 6.75 -15.04
N GLN A 337 3.45 6.75 -14.56
CA GLN A 337 2.29 7.08 -15.40
C GLN A 337 1.30 8.10 -14.80
N PHE A 338 1.00 8.02 -13.50
CA PHE A 338 0.01 8.91 -12.87
C PHE A 338 0.60 10.25 -12.45
N MET A 339 1.78 10.26 -11.83
CA MET A 339 2.40 11.47 -11.32
C MET A 339 2.90 12.47 -12.38
N PRO A 340 3.41 12.06 -13.56
CA PRO A 340 4.01 13.00 -14.52
C PRO A 340 3.10 14.13 -14.98
N VAL A 341 1.78 13.92 -15.06
CA VAL A 341 0.84 14.98 -15.47
C VAL A 341 0.83 16.17 -14.51
N ARG A 342 1.16 15.95 -13.23
CA ARG A 342 1.16 16.98 -12.19
C ARG A 342 2.36 17.93 -12.29
N TYR A 343 3.39 17.53 -13.01
CA TYR A 343 4.56 18.35 -13.32
C TYR A 343 4.38 19.25 -14.55
N THR A 344 3.16 19.29 -15.10
CA THR A 344 2.81 20.08 -16.27
C THR A 344 2.00 21.32 -15.89
N GLY A 345 1.34 21.93 -16.87
CA GLY A 345 0.39 23.01 -16.72
C GLY A 345 -0.50 23.06 -17.96
N ASP A 346 -1.49 23.95 -17.96
CA ASP A 346 -2.35 24.16 -19.12
C ASP A 346 -1.51 24.52 -20.36
N LYS A 347 -1.90 23.99 -21.53
CA LYS A 347 -1.26 24.27 -22.82
C LYS A 347 -1.87 25.47 -23.52
N LYS A 348 -3.06 25.92 -23.10
CA LYS A 348 -3.79 27.06 -23.68
C LYS A 348 -4.59 27.79 -22.59
N GLY A 349 -5.23 28.89 -22.96
CA GLY A 349 -6.08 29.66 -22.06
C GLY A 349 -5.31 30.56 -21.10
N ALA A 350 -6.03 31.15 -20.13
CA ALA A 350 -5.49 32.21 -19.26
C ALA A 350 -4.42 31.72 -18.26
N ARG A 351 -4.34 30.40 -18.01
CA ARG A 351 -3.36 29.77 -17.13
C ARG A 351 -2.29 28.99 -17.89
N GLN A 352 -2.17 29.22 -19.20
CA GLN A 352 -1.16 28.57 -20.04
C GLN A 352 0.24 28.69 -19.43
N GLY A 353 0.91 27.54 -19.27
CA GLY A 353 2.29 27.46 -18.77
C GLY A 353 2.44 27.69 -17.26
N VAL A 354 1.35 27.93 -16.52
CA VAL A 354 1.40 27.98 -15.05
C VAL A 354 1.57 26.53 -14.54
N PRO A 355 2.66 26.21 -13.82
CA PRO A 355 2.84 24.87 -13.31
C PRO A 355 1.77 24.49 -12.29
N TYR A 356 1.34 23.23 -12.31
CA TYR A 356 0.48 22.70 -11.26
C TYR A 356 1.23 22.52 -9.93
N ASP A 357 0.51 22.06 -8.91
CA ASP A 357 0.96 22.09 -7.52
C ASP A 357 2.08 21.10 -7.16
N ALA A 358 2.53 20.24 -8.08
CA ALA A 358 3.70 19.40 -7.86
C ALA A 358 5.04 20.13 -7.96
N MET A 359 5.04 21.35 -8.49
CA MET A 359 6.24 22.21 -8.55
C MET A 359 6.41 23.08 -7.29
N LEU A 360 5.49 23.02 -6.35
CA LEU A 360 5.60 23.72 -5.07
C LEU A 360 6.63 23.04 -4.17
N THR A 361 7.30 23.85 -3.34
CA THR A 361 8.34 23.40 -2.41
C THR A 361 7.91 23.67 -0.96
N VAL A 362 8.64 23.13 0.02
CA VAL A 362 8.41 23.43 1.45
C VAL A 362 8.42 24.93 1.76
N ARG A 363 9.16 25.74 1.00
CA ARG A 363 9.15 27.21 1.13
C ARG A 363 7.80 27.81 0.79
N ASP A 364 7.13 27.32 -0.26
CA ASP A 364 5.83 27.83 -0.69
C ASP A 364 4.71 27.51 0.31
N GLY A 365 4.97 26.56 1.22
CA GLY A 365 4.06 26.13 2.28
C GLY A 365 4.13 26.96 3.55
N LYS A 366 5.15 27.83 3.69
CA LYS A 366 5.32 28.66 4.88
C LYS A 366 4.09 29.55 5.11
N GLY A 367 3.50 29.46 6.31
CA GLY A 367 2.28 30.17 6.69
C GLY A 367 0.99 29.58 6.09
N LYS A 368 1.06 28.44 5.39
CA LYS A 368 -0.11 27.72 4.85
C LYS A 368 -0.39 26.47 5.69
N TRP A 369 -1.56 25.85 5.48
CA TRP A 369 -1.99 24.66 6.23
C TRP A 369 -1.04 23.47 6.11
N TRP A 370 -0.24 23.43 5.04
CA TRP A 370 0.71 22.36 4.72
C TRP A 370 2.17 22.73 5.06
N GLU A 371 2.41 23.76 5.88
CA GLU A 371 3.75 24.10 6.36
C GLU A 371 4.45 22.85 6.96
N GLY A 372 5.66 22.57 6.49
CA GLY A 372 6.43 21.39 6.91
C GLY A 372 6.10 20.09 6.17
N LEU A 373 5.21 20.12 5.17
CA LEU A 373 4.99 19.02 4.22
C LEU A 373 5.59 19.40 2.86
N ASP A 374 6.29 18.46 2.23
CA ASP A 374 6.82 18.65 0.87
C ASP A 374 5.86 18.02 -0.15
N PRO A 375 5.25 18.77 -1.08
CA PRO A 375 4.43 18.22 -2.16
C PRO A 375 5.15 17.15 -2.99
N VAL A 376 6.47 17.20 -3.04
CA VAL A 376 7.27 16.14 -3.66
C VAL A 376 7.08 14.80 -2.98
N ASP A 377 6.74 14.72 -1.69
CA ASP A 377 6.50 13.43 -1.02
C ASP A 377 5.18 12.78 -1.48
N LEU A 378 4.20 13.60 -1.89
CA LEU A 378 2.92 13.15 -2.41
C LEU A 378 3.04 12.73 -3.88
N TYR A 379 3.72 13.55 -4.70
CA TYR A 379 3.79 13.33 -6.14
C TYR A 379 5.06 12.59 -6.60
N GLY A 380 6.03 12.49 -5.70
CA GLY A 380 7.42 12.07 -5.91
C GLY A 380 8.21 13.03 -6.82
N PRO A 381 9.56 13.11 -6.77
CA PRO A 381 10.38 14.04 -7.57
C PRO A 381 10.09 14.10 -9.08
N VAL A 382 10.51 15.17 -9.75
CA VAL A 382 10.47 15.23 -11.23
C VAL A 382 11.31 14.09 -11.80
N HIS A 383 10.72 13.28 -12.67
CA HIS A 383 11.37 12.09 -13.21
C HIS A 383 10.94 11.80 -14.65
N THR A 384 11.71 10.94 -15.30
CA THR A 384 11.28 10.32 -16.56
C THR A 384 10.56 9.02 -16.26
N ALA A 385 9.59 8.62 -17.08
CA ALA A 385 8.88 7.34 -16.95
C ALA A 385 9.77 6.10 -17.23
N LYS A 386 11.09 6.27 -17.42
CA LYS A 386 12.03 5.18 -17.72
C LYS A 386 12.50 4.51 -16.43
N GLU A 387 12.51 3.18 -16.43
CA GLU A 387 13.04 2.34 -15.35
C GLU A 387 12.48 2.64 -13.93
N PRO A 388 11.15 2.74 -13.76
CA PRO A 388 10.55 3.11 -12.47
C PRO A 388 10.90 2.14 -11.33
N LEU A 389 11.18 0.87 -11.64
CA LEU A 389 11.55 -0.15 -10.64
C LEU A 389 12.95 0.06 -10.04
N LEU A 390 13.83 0.80 -10.71
CA LEU A 390 15.19 1.12 -10.24
C LEU A 390 15.27 2.51 -9.59
N SER A 391 14.13 3.15 -9.34
CA SER A 391 14.05 4.49 -8.75
C SER A 391 14.01 4.46 -7.21
N PRO A 392 14.33 5.57 -6.52
CA PRO A 392 14.10 5.70 -5.08
C PRO A 392 12.65 5.46 -4.66
N PHE A 393 11.69 5.78 -5.54
CA PHE A 393 10.27 5.49 -5.35
C PHE A 393 10.01 3.99 -5.17
N ALA A 394 10.77 3.11 -5.83
CA ALA A 394 10.65 1.67 -5.65
C ALA A 394 11.02 1.23 -4.24
N ASN A 395 12.09 1.76 -3.66
CA ASN A 395 12.44 1.48 -2.26
C ASN A 395 11.35 2.01 -1.32
N GLN A 396 10.89 3.25 -1.53
CA GLN A 396 9.78 3.83 -0.76
C GLN A 396 8.53 2.94 -0.80
N PHE A 397 8.12 2.50 -1.98
CA PHE A 397 6.99 1.59 -2.19
C PHE A 397 7.15 0.31 -1.36
N MET A 398 8.31 -0.35 -1.44
CA MET A 398 8.59 -1.57 -0.68
C MET A 398 8.47 -1.35 0.84
N TRP A 399 9.03 -0.27 1.36
CA TRP A 399 8.96 0.07 2.78
C TRP A 399 7.54 0.44 3.24
N ARG A 400 6.75 1.13 2.42
CA ARG A 400 5.33 1.46 2.72
C ARG A 400 4.46 0.22 2.77
N VAL A 401 4.61 -0.68 1.82
CA VAL A 401 3.93 -1.98 1.86
C VAL A 401 4.32 -2.74 3.14
N ASP A 402 5.61 -2.76 3.48
CA ASP A 402 6.10 -3.44 4.67
C ASP A 402 5.57 -2.84 5.99
N ASP A 403 5.46 -1.51 6.06
CA ASP A 403 4.90 -0.78 7.19
C ASP A 403 3.44 -1.17 7.43
N ALA A 404 2.61 -1.18 6.39
CA ALA A 404 1.23 -1.63 6.48
C ALA A 404 1.11 -3.12 6.87
N ILE A 405 1.94 -4.01 6.29
CA ILE A 405 2.00 -5.43 6.65
C ILE A 405 2.34 -5.61 8.13
N THR A 406 3.33 -4.86 8.63
CA THR A 406 3.83 -4.95 10.01
C THR A 406 2.83 -4.41 11.01
N ARG A 407 2.10 -3.34 10.66
CA ARG A 407 1.13 -2.71 11.55
C ARG A 407 -0.15 -3.51 11.71
N TYR A 408 -0.69 -4.04 10.62
CA TYR A 408 -2.07 -4.55 10.59
C TYR A 408 -2.18 -6.06 10.44
N HIS A 409 -1.05 -6.75 10.21
CA HIS A 409 -0.99 -8.20 10.03
C HIS A 409 -2.10 -8.74 9.09
N PRO A 410 -2.23 -8.20 7.87
CA PRO A 410 -3.32 -8.57 6.98
C PRO A 410 -3.29 -10.07 6.65
N ASP A 411 -4.46 -10.67 6.47
CA ASP A 411 -4.63 -12.03 5.96
C ASP A 411 -4.47 -12.08 4.43
N VAL A 412 -4.79 -10.97 3.74
CA VAL A 412 -4.66 -10.83 2.28
C VAL A 412 -4.02 -9.49 1.93
N ILE A 413 -3.10 -9.47 0.97
CA ILE A 413 -2.70 -8.23 0.31
C ILE A 413 -2.95 -8.32 -1.19
N TYR A 414 -3.40 -7.23 -1.77
CA TYR A 414 -3.70 -7.15 -3.20
C TYR A 414 -2.85 -6.07 -3.86
N PHE A 415 -2.34 -6.38 -5.05
CA PHE A 415 -1.68 -5.43 -5.93
C PHE A 415 -2.44 -5.31 -7.26
N ASP A 416 -2.63 -4.07 -7.70
CA ASP A 416 -3.22 -3.75 -9.00
C ASP A 416 -2.27 -4.15 -10.16
N GLU A 417 -0.99 -4.30 -9.86
CA GLU A 417 0.06 -4.55 -10.83
C GLU A 417 0.24 -6.01 -11.25
N ALA A 418 0.90 -6.18 -12.38
CA ALA A 418 1.31 -7.50 -12.83
C ALA A 418 2.50 -8.04 -12.02
N ALA A 419 2.53 -9.35 -11.83
CA ALA A 419 3.65 -10.03 -11.18
C ALA A 419 4.95 -10.01 -12.03
N GLY A 420 4.83 -10.02 -13.37
CA GLY A 420 5.96 -9.93 -14.30
C GLY A 420 5.98 -8.59 -15.05
N ASN A 421 6.94 -8.36 -15.95
CA ASN A 421 7.19 -7.04 -16.55
C ASN A 421 6.86 -6.89 -18.05
N SER A 422 6.39 -7.95 -18.71
CA SER A 422 6.21 -7.90 -20.17
C SER A 422 4.89 -7.25 -20.61
N LEU A 423 4.01 -6.88 -19.68
CA LEU A 423 2.75 -6.21 -20.00
C LEU A 423 3.03 -4.71 -20.19
N TRP A 424 2.58 -4.16 -21.30
CA TRP A 424 2.66 -2.72 -21.58
C TRP A 424 1.25 -2.14 -21.56
N ASP A 425 1.03 -1.13 -20.72
CA ASP A 425 -0.23 -0.39 -20.66
C ASP A 425 0.04 1.08 -20.42
N LEU A 426 -0.77 1.94 -21.06
CA LEU A 426 -0.75 3.40 -20.92
C LEU A 426 0.64 4.07 -20.88
N GLY A 427 1.63 3.51 -21.58
CA GLY A 427 2.97 4.09 -21.71
C GLY A 427 4.03 3.58 -20.72
N VAL A 428 3.73 2.55 -19.93
CA VAL A 428 4.66 1.94 -18.98
C VAL A 428 4.63 0.41 -19.01
N HIS A 429 5.71 -0.23 -18.56
CA HIS A 429 5.75 -1.68 -18.30
C HIS A 429 5.06 -1.96 -16.96
N MET A 430 3.89 -2.58 -17.00
CA MET A 430 2.93 -2.75 -15.89
C MET A 430 3.30 -3.83 -14.87
N GLY A 431 4.56 -3.94 -14.49
CA GLY A 431 5.06 -5.08 -13.72
C GLY A 431 5.90 -4.73 -12.51
N LEU A 432 5.75 -5.50 -11.43
CA LEU A 432 6.68 -5.43 -10.30
C LEU A 432 7.98 -6.20 -10.56
N ASP A 433 7.98 -7.17 -11.49
CA ASP A 433 9.18 -7.89 -11.94
C ASP A 433 10.04 -8.43 -10.77
N PHE A 434 11.28 -7.97 -10.65
CA PHE A 434 12.22 -8.36 -9.60
C PHE A 434 11.82 -7.87 -8.19
N LEU A 435 10.87 -6.92 -8.06
CA LEU A 435 10.31 -6.50 -6.77
C LEU A 435 9.26 -7.48 -6.24
N ALA A 436 8.61 -8.28 -7.09
CA ALA A 436 7.53 -9.16 -6.66
C ALA A 436 8.00 -10.33 -5.76
N PRO A 437 9.06 -11.11 -6.09
CA PRO A 437 9.55 -12.16 -5.21
C PRO A 437 9.91 -11.71 -3.78
N PRO A 438 10.65 -10.61 -3.56
CA PRO A 438 10.95 -10.17 -2.20
C PRO A 438 9.71 -9.69 -1.43
N LEU A 439 8.73 -9.05 -2.09
CA LEU A 439 7.45 -8.71 -1.45
C LEU A 439 6.72 -9.95 -0.93
N VAL A 440 6.57 -10.95 -1.80
CA VAL A 440 5.89 -12.22 -1.49
C VAL A 440 6.59 -12.93 -0.34
N ALA A 441 7.91 -13.12 -0.45
CA ALA A 441 8.72 -13.81 0.55
C ALA A 441 8.66 -13.10 1.91
N ASN A 442 8.78 -11.77 1.91
CA ASN A 442 8.73 -10.98 3.13
C ASN A 442 7.37 -11.10 3.84
N PHE A 443 6.26 -10.99 3.09
CA PHE A 443 4.93 -11.15 3.66
C PHE A 443 4.71 -12.56 4.23
N TYR A 444 5.12 -13.60 3.50
CA TYR A 444 4.99 -14.98 3.94
C TYR A 444 5.83 -15.29 5.19
N ASN A 445 7.08 -14.82 5.25
CA ASN A 445 7.94 -14.99 6.41
C ASN A 445 7.39 -14.26 7.64
N LYS A 446 6.82 -13.06 7.48
CA LYS A 446 6.09 -12.37 8.56
C LYS A 446 4.84 -13.13 8.98
N SER A 447 4.07 -13.63 8.01
CA SER A 447 2.84 -14.36 8.24
C SER A 447 3.03 -15.60 9.10
N ILE A 448 4.01 -16.45 8.77
CA ILE A 448 4.27 -17.65 9.56
C ILE A 448 4.74 -17.31 10.98
N ARG A 449 5.47 -16.20 11.18
CA ARG A 449 5.95 -15.79 12.51
C ARG A 449 4.79 -15.40 13.42
N TRP A 450 3.85 -14.59 12.93
CA TRP A 450 2.68 -14.20 13.73
C TRP A 450 1.59 -15.28 13.80
N ASN A 451 1.62 -16.28 12.91
CA ASN A 451 0.65 -17.39 12.88
C ASN A 451 1.19 -18.73 13.45
N ASN A 452 2.22 -18.69 14.30
CA ASN A 452 2.80 -19.88 14.95
C ASN A 452 3.21 -20.98 13.95
N GLY A 453 3.91 -20.58 12.89
CA GLY A 453 4.42 -21.47 11.84
C GLY A 453 3.40 -21.86 10.77
N ARG A 454 2.13 -21.44 10.89
CA ARG A 454 1.09 -21.76 9.90
C ARG A 454 1.00 -20.67 8.82
N MET A 455 0.96 -21.06 7.56
CA MET A 455 0.71 -20.11 6.47
C MET A 455 -0.74 -19.63 6.52
N GLY A 456 -0.92 -18.33 6.76
CA GLY A 456 -2.23 -17.67 6.76
C GLY A 456 -2.39 -16.60 5.70
N ALA A 457 -1.29 -16.16 5.07
CA ALA A 457 -1.28 -15.07 4.11
C ALA A 457 -1.72 -15.50 2.71
N VAL A 458 -2.35 -14.56 2.01
CA VAL A 458 -2.62 -14.61 0.57
C VAL A 458 -2.14 -13.33 -0.08
N ILE A 459 -1.38 -13.44 -1.17
CA ILE A 459 -1.03 -12.31 -2.01
C ILE A 459 -1.69 -12.44 -3.38
N ASN A 460 -2.34 -11.36 -3.80
CA ASN A 460 -2.95 -11.22 -5.12
C ASN A 460 -2.09 -10.31 -6.00
N LEU A 461 -1.72 -10.81 -7.17
CA LEU A 461 -1.04 -10.06 -8.23
C LEU A 461 -1.69 -10.39 -9.57
N LYS A 462 -1.73 -9.42 -10.49
CA LYS A 462 -2.38 -9.59 -11.78
C LYS A 462 -1.47 -10.28 -12.81
N CYS A 463 -2.10 -10.61 -13.93
CA CYS A 463 -1.46 -10.86 -15.22
C CYS A 463 -0.51 -12.07 -15.29
N VAL A 464 -0.76 -13.08 -14.47
CA VAL A 464 -0.05 -14.36 -14.49
C VAL A 464 -0.69 -15.26 -15.56
N GLY A 465 -0.26 -15.11 -16.82
CA GLY A 465 -0.85 -15.81 -17.97
C GLY A 465 -2.13 -15.15 -18.50
N GLY A 466 -2.86 -15.87 -19.37
CA GLY A 466 -4.16 -15.41 -19.88
C GLY A 466 -4.12 -14.22 -20.85
N HIS A 467 -5.22 -13.48 -20.92
CA HIS A 467 -5.43 -12.35 -21.84
C HIS A 467 -4.44 -11.20 -21.59
N TYR A 468 -4.24 -10.84 -20.32
CA TYR A 468 -3.23 -9.89 -19.88
C TYR A 468 -2.04 -10.66 -19.30
N ASN A 469 -1.10 -11.09 -20.15
CA ASN A 469 0.06 -11.86 -19.69
C ASN A 469 1.32 -10.98 -19.56
N SER A 470 1.88 -10.92 -18.35
CA SER A 470 3.11 -10.19 -18.04
C SER A 470 4.38 -11.05 -18.03
N PHE A 471 4.28 -12.31 -18.45
CA PHE A 471 5.39 -13.27 -18.56
C PHE A 471 5.63 -13.71 -20.01
N LYS A 472 5.30 -12.89 -21.01
CA LYS A 472 5.48 -13.24 -22.44
C LYS A 472 6.94 -13.56 -22.79
N ASN A 473 7.87 -12.93 -22.09
CA ASN A 473 9.30 -13.12 -22.29
C ASN A 473 9.86 -14.32 -21.50
N ASN A 474 9.13 -14.82 -20.51
CA ASN A 474 9.52 -15.92 -19.61
C ASN A 474 8.30 -16.84 -19.33
N PRO A 475 7.66 -17.43 -20.35
CA PRO A 475 6.40 -18.16 -20.20
C PRO A 475 6.53 -19.40 -19.29
N GLU A 476 7.73 -19.94 -19.13
CA GLU A 476 8.05 -21.04 -18.21
C GLU A 476 7.86 -20.68 -16.74
N LEU A 477 7.88 -19.39 -16.38
CA LEU A 477 7.62 -18.92 -15.02
C LEU A 477 6.13 -18.96 -14.65
N ILE A 478 5.20 -18.93 -15.61
CA ILE A 478 3.75 -18.88 -15.34
C ILE A 478 3.30 -19.99 -14.37
N PRO A 479 3.55 -21.29 -14.62
CA PRO A 479 3.11 -22.34 -13.69
C PRO A 479 3.82 -22.30 -12.32
N ILE A 480 5.02 -21.71 -12.25
CA ILE A 480 5.77 -21.53 -11.01
C ILE A 480 5.13 -20.41 -10.18
N VAL A 481 4.83 -19.27 -10.83
CA VAL A 481 4.22 -18.10 -10.19
C VAL A 481 2.77 -18.40 -9.78
N GLU A 482 1.98 -19.10 -10.60
CA GLU A 482 0.61 -19.53 -10.22
C GLU A 482 0.59 -20.41 -8.95
N ARG A 483 1.69 -21.11 -8.65
CA ARG A 483 1.83 -21.89 -7.42
C ARG A 483 2.38 -21.06 -6.25
N ALA A 484 3.08 -19.95 -6.52
CA ALA A 484 3.72 -19.11 -5.51
C ALA A 484 2.79 -18.03 -4.92
N LEU A 485 1.69 -17.69 -5.60
CA LEU A 485 0.72 -16.67 -5.19
C LEU A 485 -0.69 -17.01 -5.69
N VAL A 486 -1.69 -16.19 -5.35
CA VAL A 486 -3.03 -16.29 -5.94
C VAL A 486 -3.16 -15.27 -7.06
N LYS A 487 -3.19 -15.71 -8.32
CA LYS A 487 -3.37 -14.78 -9.44
C LYS A 487 -4.72 -14.07 -9.33
N SER A 488 -4.75 -12.79 -9.68
CA SER A 488 -5.97 -11.98 -9.74
C SER A 488 -6.28 -11.55 -11.17
N THR A 489 -7.56 -11.51 -11.53
CA THR A 489 -8.02 -11.02 -12.82
C THR A 489 -9.12 -9.97 -12.65
N GLU A 490 -8.95 -8.85 -13.33
CA GLU A 490 -9.90 -7.75 -13.25
C GLU A 490 -11.10 -8.01 -14.16
N ALA A 491 -12.29 -8.17 -13.57
CA ALA A 491 -13.60 -8.36 -14.19
C ALA A 491 -13.73 -9.58 -15.15
N ILE A 492 -12.63 -10.24 -15.51
CA ILE A 492 -12.58 -11.35 -16.45
C ILE A 492 -12.38 -12.64 -15.67
N ILE A 493 -13.42 -13.47 -15.63
CA ILE A 493 -13.35 -14.80 -15.00
C ILE A 493 -12.62 -15.76 -15.95
N GLU A 494 -11.77 -16.60 -15.39
CA GLU A 494 -11.12 -17.68 -16.13
C GLU A 494 -12.17 -18.54 -16.87
N PRO A 495 -11.92 -19.00 -18.11
CA PRO A 495 -12.94 -19.65 -18.94
C PRO A 495 -13.18 -21.11 -18.56
N GLN A 496 -12.33 -21.70 -17.72
CA GLN A 496 -12.33 -23.13 -17.40
C GLN A 496 -11.98 -23.36 -15.93
N ILE A 497 -12.10 -24.62 -15.48
CA ILE A 497 -11.63 -25.00 -14.14
C ILE A 497 -10.11 -24.86 -14.09
N MET A 498 -9.62 -24.02 -13.18
CA MET A 498 -8.19 -23.78 -13.02
C MET A 498 -7.55 -24.77 -12.04
N PRO A 499 -6.32 -25.25 -12.32
CA PRO A 499 -5.60 -26.18 -11.44
C PRO A 499 -5.26 -25.55 -10.09
N TYR A 500 -4.84 -24.28 -10.10
CA TYR A 500 -4.60 -23.48 -8.90
C TYR A 500 -5.77 -22.50 -8.70
N PRO A 501 -6.14 -22.22 -7.44
CA PRO A 501 -7.21 -21.27 -7.18
C PRO A 501 -6.77 -19.85 -7.55
N PHE A 502 -7.72 -19.05 -8.03
CA PHE A 502 -7.51 -17.68 -8.47
C PHE A 502 -8.55 -16.75 -7.86
N GLN A 503 -8.32 -15.43 -7.95
CA GLN A 503 -9.30 -14.42 -7.58
C GLN A 503 -9.76 -13.66 -8.83
N THR A 504 -11.04 -13.33 -8.90
CA THR A 504 -11.52 -12.28 -9.80
C THR A 504 -12.11 -11.16 -8.96
N GLU A 505 -11.57 -9.97 -9.16
CA GLU A 505 -12.12 -8.74 -8.62
C GLU A 505 -13.10 -8.13 -9.62
N THR A 506 -14.19 -7.59 -9.12
CA THR A 506 -15.13 -6.81 -9.92
C THR A 506 -15.80 -5.79 -9.01
N THR A 507 -16.65 -4.97 -9.58
CA THR A 507 -17.28 -3.86 -8.90
C THR A 507 -18.78 -3.92 -9.11
N LEU A 508 -19.54 -3.57 -8.06
CA LEU A 508 -20.99 -3.43 -8.15
C LEU A 508 -21.38 -2.24 -9.06
N GLN A 509 -20.46 -1.29 -9.27
CA GLN A 509 -20.57 -0.06 -10.07
C GLN A 509 -19.21 0.24 -10.74
N ASN A 510 -18.67 1.46 -10.62
CA ASN A 510 -17.26 1.81 -10.92
C ASN A 510 -16.33 1.58 -9.71
N TRP A 511 -15.00 1.68 -9.90
CA TRP A 511 -14.02 1.50 -8.81
C TRP A 511 -14.12 2.58 -7.73
N HIS A 512 -14.36 3.85 -8.09
CA HIS A 512 -14.71 4.93 -7.16
C HIS A 512 -16.11 5.45 -7.44
N TYR A 513 -16.78 5.99 -6.41
CA TYR A 513 -18.14 6.49 -6.54
C TYR A 513 -18.22 7.64 -7.55
N GLN A 514 -19.14 7.51 -8.51
CA GLN A 514 -19.52 8.58 -9.42
C GLN A 514 -20.99 8.93 -9.22
N THR A 515 -21.29 10.22 -9.09
CA THR A 515 -22.67 10.69 -9.01
C THR A 515 -23.44 10.26 -10.27
N GLY A 516 -24.58 9.60 -10.07
CA GLY A 516 -25.42 9.09 -11.17
C GLY A 516 -24.92 7.79 -11.82
N GLN A 517 -24.01 7.06 -11.17
CA GLN A 517 -23.56 5.75 -11.64
C GLN A 517 -24.68 4.70 -11.65
N GLU A 518 -24.52 3.70 -12.50
CA GLU A 518 -25.38 2.52 -12.57
C GLU A 518 -24.79 1.36 -11.76
N TYR A 519 -25.68 0.48 -11.29
CA TYR A 519 -25.32 -0.67 -10.47
C TYR A 519 -25.66 -1.98 -11.18
N LEU A 520 -24.84 -3.01 -10.96
CA LEU A 520 -25.22 -4.39 -11.25
C LEU A 520 -26.35 -4.81 -10.30
N ASP A 521 -27.29 -5.63 -10.78
CA ASP A 521 -28.27 -6.25 -9.90
C ASP A 521 -27.70 -7.46 -9.15
N ALA A 522 -28.38 -7.88 -8.08
CA ALA A 522 -27.98 -9.02 -7.27
C ALA A 522 -27.88 -10.32 -8.09
N LYS A 523 -28.78 -10.53 -9.07
CA LYS A 523 -28.79 -11.73 -9.92
C LYS A 523 -27.49 -11.83 -10.74
N LYS A 524 -27.02 -10.73 -11.30
CA LYS A 524 -25.78 -10.67 -12.07
C LYS A 524 -24.57 -10.88 -11.17
N VAL A 525 -24.54 -10.32 -9.97
CA VAL A 525 -23.47 -10.58 -8.99
C VAL A 525 -23.42 -12.05 -8.58
N ILE A 526 -24.58 -12.66 -8.29
CA ILE A 526 -24.68 -14.09 -7.94
C ILE A 526 -24.19 -14.99 -9.10
N ARG A 527 -24.54 -14.63 -10.36
CA ARG A 527 -24.02 -15.34 -11.54
C ARG A 527 -22.49 -15.30 -11.58
N LEU A 528 -21.89 -14.10 -11.45
CA LEU A 528 -20.43 -13.94 -11.46
C LEU A 528 -19.75 -14.71 -10.32
N LEU A 529 -20.37 -14.74 -9.13
CA LEU A 529 -19.89 -15.52 -8.00
C LEU A 529 -19.89 -17.02 -8.33
N MET A 530 -20.99 -17.55 -8.87
CA MET A 530 -21.10 -18.97 -9.19
C MET A 530 -20.18 -19.41 -10.33
N GLU A 531 -20.01 -18.56 -11.35
CA GLU A 531 -19.03 -18.78 -12.42
C GLU A 531 -17.60 -18.85 -11.87
N ASN A 532 -17.23 -17.95 -10.94
CA ASN A 532 -15.94 -18.01 -10.25
C ASN A 532 -15.78 -19.32 -9.46
N VAL A 533 -16.72 -19.60 -8.55
CA VAL A 533 -16.60 -20.72 -7.61
C VAL A 533 -16.55 -22.07 -8.34
N SER A 534 -17.37 -22.23 -9.38
CA SER A 534 -17.37 -23.45 -10.22
C SER A 534 -16.08 -23.67 -11.01
N ARG A 535 -15.24 -22.63 -11.15
CA ARG A 535 -13.96 -22.67 -11.88
C ARG A 535 -12.72 -22.67 -10.98
N ASN A 536 -12.91 -22.84 -9.67
CA ASN A 536 -11.87 -22.81 -8.61
C ASN A 536 -11.50 -21.40 -8.13
N GLY A 537 -12.34 -20.41 -8.44
CA GLY A 537 -12.13 -19.01 -8.09
C GLY A 537 -12.77 -18.57 -6.77
N THR A 538 -12.35 -17.40 -6.33
CA THR A 538 -12.96 -16.55 -5.28
C THR A 538 -13.28 -15.20 -5.92
N MET A 539 -14.41 -14.59 -5.55
CA MET A 539 -14.78 -13.26 -6.03
C MET A 539 -14.56 -12.19 -4.97
N LEU A 540 -13.88 -11.10 -5.34
CA LEU A 540 -13.76 -9.89 -4.53
C LEU A 540 -14.64 -8.81 -5.15
N LEU A 541 -15.71 -8.41 -4.47
CA LEU A 541 -16.64 -7.40 -4.97
C LEU A 541 -16.36 -6.04 -4.32
N ASN A 542 -16.05 -5.05 -5.13
CA ASN A 542 -15.94 -3.67 -4.70
C ASN A 542 -17.32 -3.02 -4.53
N ILE A 543 -17.53 -2.38 -3.38
CA ILE A 543 -18.70 -1.59 -3.03
C ILE A 543 -18.21 -0.19 -2.65
N THR A 544 -18.38 0.77 -3.56
CA THR A 544 -17.88 2.14 -3.40
C THR A 544 -18.72 2.97 -2.43
N GLN A 545 -18.04 3.55 -1.46
CA GLN A 545 -18.58 4.64 -0.65
C GLN A 545 -18.57 5.97 -1.40
N ARG A 546 -19.53 6.82 -1.06
CA ARG A 546 -19.53 8.25 -1.37
C ARG A 546 -18.32 8.93 -0.76
N GLY A 547 -18.03 10.15 -1.19
CA GLY A 547 -16.86 10.90 -0.72
C GLY A 547 -16.78 11.01 0.80
N ARG A 548 -17.92 11.12 1.47
CA ARG A 548 -18.05 11.27 2.93
C ARG A 548 -18.15 9.96 3.71
N GLY A 549 -18.17 8.82 3.02
CA GLY A 549 -18.05 7.48 3.59
C GLY A 549 -19.34 6.69 3.77
N ASP A 550 -20.51 7.26 3.46
CA ASP A 550 -21.78 6.52 3.38
C ASP A 550 -21.91 5.76 2.04
N LEU A 551 -22.77 4.75 2.01
CA LEU A 551 -23.11 4.03 0.79
C LEU A 551 -24.37 4.60 0.14
N ASP A 552 -24.46 4.44 -1.18
CA ASP A 552 -25.71 4.67 -1.89
C ASP A 552 -26.80 3.68 -1.42
N PRO A 553 -28.03 4.14 -1.13
CA PRO A 553 -29.13 3.25 -0.74
C PRO A 553 -29.38 2.10 -1.72
N GLU A 554 -29.15 2.30 -3.01
CA GLU A 554 -29.28 1.23 -4.00
C GLU A 554 -28.23 0.12 -3.78
N ALA A 555 -26.97 0.49 -3.53
CA ALA A 555 -25.91 -0.46 -3.22
C ALA A 555 -26.24 -1.27 -1.95
N ILE A 556 -26.78 -0.63 -0.91
CA ILE A 556 -27.23 -1.30 0.32
C ILE A 556 -28.30 -2.34 0.03
N ARG A 557 -29.31 -1.98 -0.77
CA ARG A 557 -30.39 -2.90 -1.18
C ARG A 557 -29.82 -4.12 -1.91
N ILE A 558 -28.95 -3.92 -2.89
CA ILE A 558 -28.35 -5.01 -3.67
C ILE A 558 -27.49 -5.93 -2.79
N CYS A 559 -26.71 -5.37 -1.85
CA CYS A 559 -25.95 -6.16 -0.89
C CYS A 559 -26.86 -7.08 -0.07
N LYS A 560 -28.02 -6.58 0.39
CA LYS A 560 -29.01 -7.39 1.12
C LYS A 560 -29.65 -8.47 0.25
N ASP A 561 -29.96 -8.15 -1.01
CA ASP A 561 -30.52 -9.11 -1.97
C ASP A 561 -29.53 -10.26 -2.25
N ILE A 562 -28.23 -9.96 -2.37
CA ILE A 562 -27.15 -10.96 -2.48
C ILE A 562 -27.09 -11.83 -1.21
N GLY A 563 -27.09 -11.18 -0.04
CA GLY A 563 -27.06 -11.84 1.26
C GLY A 563 -28.24 -12.79 1.48
N ALA A 564 -29.45 -12.37 1.09
CA ALA A 564 -30.65 -13.20 1.16
C ALA A 564 -30.51 -14.49 0.35
N TRP A 565 -29.90 -14.42 -0.84
CA TRP A 565 -29.64 -15.61 -1.65
C TRP A 565 -28.57 -16.51 -1.03
N LEU A 566 -27.46 -15.94 -0.54
CA LEU A 566 -26.36 -16.69 0.08
C LEU A 566 -26.74 -17.33 1.41
N LYS A 567 -27.69 -16.75 2.15
CA LYS A 567 -28.25 -17.35 3.37
C LYS A 567 -28.93 -18.69 3.09
N VAL A 568 -29.59 -18.82 1.94
CA VAL A 568 -30.29 -20.06 1.54
C VAL A 568 -29.36 -21.01 0.81
N ASN A 569 -28.55 -20.50 -0.13
CA ASN A 569 -27.78 -21.31 -1.08
C ASN A 569 -26.29 -21.39 -0.76
N GLY A 570 -25.85 -20.83 0.37
CA GLY A 570 -24.44 -20.70 0.73
C GLY A 570 -23.69 -22.03 0.84
N GLU A 571 -24.37 -23.15 1.05
CA GLU A 571 -23.72 -24.47 1.07
C GLU A 571 -23.15 -24.87 -0.31
N ALA A 572 -23.75 -24.40 -1.41
CA ALA A 572 -23.21 -24.58 -2.77
C ALA A 572 -21.98 -23.69 -3.04
N VAL A 573 -21.75 -22.68 -2.19
CA VAL A 573 -20.70 -21.67 -2.34
C VAL A 573 -19.56 -21.91 -1.35
N TYR A 574 -19.79 -21.65 -0.07
CA TYR A 574 -18.74 -21.63 0.94
C TYR A 574 -18.17 -23.04 1.18
N GLY A 575 -16.83 -23.13 1.23
CA GLY A 575 -16.14 -24.41 1.36
C GLY A 575 -16.19 -25.32 0.13
N SER A 576 -16.99 -25.00 -0.89
CA SER A 576 -17.15 -25.86 -2.05
C SER A 576 -15.89 -25.92 -2.93
N ARG A 577 -15.84 -26.92 -3.80
CA ARG A 577 -14.83 -27.06 -4.86
C ARG A 577 -15.53 -27.23 -6.21
N PRO A 578 -14.85 -26.98 -7.33
CA PRO A 578 -15.36 -27.37 -8.63
C PRO A 578 -15.79 -28.84 -8.66
N PHE A 579 -16.88 -29.10 -9.36
CA PHE A 579 -17.20 -30.44 -9.84
C PHE A 579 -16.26 -30.79 -11.02
N GLU A 580 -16.52 -31.90 -11.72
CA GLU A 580 -15.74 -32.33 -12.88
C GLU A 580 -15.92 -31.40 -14.09
N VAL A 581 -17.06 -30.71 -14.15
CA VAL A 581 -17.36 -29.66 -15.12
C VAL A 581 -17.84 -28.41 -14.39
N CYS A 582 -17.50 -27.22 -14.89
CA CYS A 582 -17.95 -25.96 -14.28
C CYS A 582 -19.44 -25.67 -14.59
N GLY A 583 -19.94 -26.14 -15.74
CA GLY A 583 -21.30 -25.92 -16.19
C GLY A 583 -21.38 -25.23 -17.55
N ASP A 584 -22.47 -24.51 -17.80
CA ASP A 584 -22.71 -23.69 -18.98
C ASP A 584 -23.43 -22.38 -18.61
N ASN A 585 -23.94 -21.63 -19.59
CA ASN A 585 -24.61 -20.34 -19.38
C ASN A 585 -25.95 -20.44 -18.61
N THR A 586 -26.42 -21.65 -18.32
CA THR A 586 -27.70 -21.91 -17.63
C THR A 586 -27.51 -22.53 -16.25
N VAL A 587 -26.40 -23.24 -16.00
CA VAL A 587 -26.14 -23.94 -14.73
C VAL A 587 -24.66 -23.94 -14.39
N CYS A 588 -24.33 -23.70 -13.11
CA CYS A 588 -23.00 -23.92 -12.56
C CYS A 588 -22.98 -25.11 -11.60
N PHE A 589 -21.87 -25.85 -11.55
CA PHE A 589 -21.70 -26.99 -10.65
C PHE A 589 -20.59 -26.78 -9.63
N THR A 590 -20.88 -27.19 -8.40
CA THR A 590 -19.90 -27.28 -7.32
C THR A 590 -20.11 -28.58 -6.55
N ARG A 591 -19.12 -28.96 -5.75
CA ARG A 591 -19.23 -30.07 -4.79
C ARG A 591 -18.87 -29.60 -3.39
N ASN A 592 -19.62 -30.08 -2.40
CA ASN A 592 -19.37 -29.79 -1.00
C ASN A 592 -19.93 -30.92 -0.13
N LYS A 593 -19.20 -31.33 0.91
CA LYS A 593 -19.64 -32.35 1.89
C LYS A 593 -20.28 -33.62 1.29
N GLY A 594 -19.76 -34.12 0.17
CA GLY A 594 -20.27 -35.33 -0.50
C GLY A 594 -21.48 -35.10 -1.42
N TYR A 595 -21.96 -33.87 -1.55
CA TYR A 595 -23.03 -33.49 -2.47
C TYR A 595 -22.49 -32.77 -3.70
N VAL A 596 -23.19 -32.94 -4.83
CA VAL A 596 -23.03 -32.11 -6.03
C VAL A 596 -24.19 -31.12 -6.07
N TYR A 597 -23.87 -29.83 -6.20
CA TYR A 597 -24.83 -28.74 -6.30
C TYR A 597 -24.90 -28.29 -7.75
N ALA A 598 -26.12 -28.20 -8.29
CA ALA A 598 -26.40 -27.64 -9.61
C ALA A 598 -27.16 -26.32 -9.42
N VAL A 599 -26.47 -25.19 -9.59
CA VAL A 599 -27.05 -23.86 -9.41
C VAL A 599 -27.53 -23.33 -10.76
N LEU A 600 -28.84 -23.25 -10.92
CA LEU A 600 -29.47 -22.71 -12.11
C LEU A 600 -29.35 -21.19 -12.13
N LEU A 601 -28.69 -20.65 -13.15
CA LEU A 601 -28.48 -19.21 -13.32
C LEU A 601 -29.75 -18.50 -13.82
N GLU A 602 -30.63 -19.26 -14.49
CA GLU A 602 -31.98 -18.83 -14.87
C GLU A 602 -32.94 -20.03 -14.84
N TRP A 603 -34.07 -19.88 -14.15
CA TRP A 603 -35.15 -20.86 -14.18
C TRP A 603 -36.45 -20.19 -14.59
N LYS A 604 -37.11 -20.71 -15.62
CA LYS A 604 -38.33 -20.15 -16.22
C LYS A 604 -39.60 -20.94 -15.90
N GLY A 605 -39.53 -21.84 -14.90
CA GLY A 605 -40.64 -22.74 -14.55
C GLY A 605 -40.79 -23.87 -15.59
N GLY A 606 -40.22 -25.04 -15.29
CA GLY A 606 -40.24 -26.19 -16.18
C GLY A 606 -39.12 -27.19 -15.89
N PRO A 607 -39.14 -28.37 -16.52
CA PRO A 607 -38.10 -29.38 -16.37
C PRO A 607 -36.77 -28.90 -16.98
N ILE A 608 -35.65 -29.31 -16.37
CA ILE A 608 -34.30 -29.01 -16.84
C ILE A 608 -33.53 -30.33 -16.97
N THR A 609 -32.79 -30.47 -18.07
CA THR A 609 -31.87 -31.59 -18.29
C THR A 609 -30.45 -31.17 -17.95
N LEU A 610 -29.89 -31.73 -16.88
CA LEU A 610 -28.50 -31.52 -16.48
C LEU A 610 -27.59 -32.47 -17.28
N LYS A 611 -27.17 -32.06 -18.47
CA LYS A 611 -26.37 -32.90 -19.40
C LYS A 611 -25.06 -33.42 -18.80
N ALA A 612 -24.51 -32.70 -17.83
CA ALA A 612 -23.30 -33.09 -17.10
C ALA A 612 -23.47 -34.39 -16.29
N LEU A 613 -24.70 -34.71 -15.87
CA LEU A 613 -25.00 -35.87 -15.04
C LEU A 613 -25.54 -37.00 -15.92
N HIS A 614 -24.84 -38.14 -15.94
CA HIS A 614 -25.22 -39.32 -16.72
C HIS A 614 -25.02 -40.61 -15.92
N ALA A 615 -25.84 -41.62 -16.22
CA ALA A 615 -25.75 -42.91 -15.55
C ALA A 615 -24.45 -43.63 -15.93
N GLY A 616 -23.76 -44.23 -14.94
CA GLY A 616 -22.52 -44.98 -15.14
C GLY A 616 -21.26 -44.12 -15.34
N GLY A 617 -21.35 -42.79 -15.23
CA GLY A 617 -20.18 -41.92 -15.19
C GLY A 617 -19.36 -42.15 -13.92
N ALA A 618 -18.02 -41.99 -14.03
CA ALA A 618 -17.19 -41.94 -12.85
C ALA A 618 -17.63 -40.75 -11.98
N THR A 619 -17.72 -40.94 -10.67
CA THR A 619 -17.85 -39.84 -9.72
C THR A 619 -16.57 -39.81 -8.90
N LEU A 620 -15.83 -38.70 -8.96
CA LEU A 620 -14.77 -38.42 -7.98
C LEU A 620 -15.44 -38.00 -6.65
N GLY A 621 -15.83 -39.01 -5.87
CA GLY A 621 -16.24 -38.89 -4.46
C GLY A 621 -15.04 -38.96 -3.54
#